data_AF-F5J0U4-F1
#
_entry.id   AF-F5J0U4-F1
#
_cell.length_a   1.000
_cell.length_b   1.000
_cell.length_c   1.000
_cell.angle_alpha   90.00
_cell.angle_beta   90.00
_cell.angle_gamma   90.00
#
_symmetry.space_group_name_H-M   'P 1'
#
loop_
_entity.id
_entity.type
_entity.pdbx_description
1 polymer ?
#
loop_
_entity_poly.entity_id
_entity_poly.type
_entity_poly.pdbx_seq_one_letter_code
_entity_poly.pdbx_strand_id
1 'polypeptide(L)'
;MKRLSILFVAVLAFSISSFASNDYEVLWVLNNKSTFNTVTDYVQATPAQKEQLGNIFYDSAEKLKDALQDNDKEGAWKALAFNLANTKSVLSAQQYRKYLAILNATYQQTQGVLVANK
;
A
#
# COMPACT_ATOMS: atom_id res chain seq x y z
N MET A 1 7.08 -22.53 -18.20
CA MET A 1 5.74 -21.96 -17.96
C MET A 1 5.19 -22.52 -16.65
N LYS A 2 5.17 -21.73 -15.58
CA LYS A 2 4.40 -22.04 -14.37
C LYS A 2 3.54 -20.82 -14.10
N ARG A 3 2.24 -21.06 -14.12
CA ARG A 3 1.17 -20.10 -14.00
C ARG A 3 1.43 -19.25 -12.77
N LEU A 4 1.90 -18.02 -12.98
CA LEU A 4 1.72 -16.94 -12.00
C LEU A 4 0.22 -16.69 -12.01
N SER A 5 -0.49 -17.51 -11.24
CA SER A 5 -1.84 -17.22 -10.81
C SER A 5 -1.78 -15.78 -10.32
N ILE A 6 -2.38 -14.90 -11.11
CA ILE A 6 -2.53 -13.49 -10.82
C ILE A 6 -3.05 -13.48 -9.39
N LEU A 7 -2.20 -13.06 -8.44
CA LEU A 7 -2.67 -12.69 -7.12
C LEU A 7 -3.67 -11.58 -7.43
N PHE A 8 -4.96 -11.95 -7.37
CA PHE A 8 -6.05 -11.02 -7.27
C PHE A 8 -5.68 -10.15 -6.06
N VAL A 9 -5.06 -9.00 -6.34
CA VAL A 9 -5.14 -7.89 -5.41
C VAL A 9 -6.64 -7.68 -5.34
N ALA A 10 -7.23 -8.10 -4.22
CA ALA A 10 -8.60 -7.78 -3.90
C ALA A 10 -8.63 -6.25 -3.91
N VAL A 11 -9.02 -5.68 -5.06
CA VAL A 11 -9.37 -4.27 -5.16
C VAL A 11 -10.48 -4.15 -4.15
N LEU A 12 -10.14 -3.46 -3.06
CA LEU A 12 -10.98 -3.18 -1.92
C LEU A 12 -12.41 -2.99 -2.42
N ALA A 13 -13.30 -3.92 -2.09
CA ALA A 13 -14.72 -3.70 -2.24
C ALA A 13 -15.05 -2.61 -1.22
N PHE A 14 -14.94 -1.35 -1.65
CA PHE A 14 -15.17 -0.17 -0.84
C PHE A 14 -16.66 -0.13 -0.47
N SER A 15 -17.02 -0.78 0.64
CA SER A 15 -18.34 -0.66 1.24
C SER A 15 -18.53 0.78 1.69
N ILE A 16 -19.54 1.40 1.10
CA ILE A 16 -19.86 2.82 1.18
C ILE A 16 -20.51 3.10 2.54
N SER A 17 -19.72 3.29 3.59
CA SER A 17 -20.26 3.84 4.84
C SER A 17 -19.18 4.59 5.61
N SER A 18 -19.17 5.91 5.42
CA SER A 18 -18.33 6.90 6.10
C SER A 18 -16.83 6.79 5.79
N PHE A 19 -16.27 7.80 5.11
CA PHE A 19 -14.83 8.00 5.02
C PHE A 19 -14.26 8.27 6.42
N ALA A 20 -13.98 7.20 7.16
CA ALA A 20 -13.13 7.28 8.32
C ALA A 20 -11.69 7.18 7.83
N SER A 21 -10.80 7.96 8.42
CA SER A 21 -9.37 8.07 8.13
C SER A 21 -8.58 6.74 8.11
N ASN A 22 -9.21 5.62 8.48
CA ASN A 22 -8.63 4.27 8.52
C ASN A 22 -8.44 3.59 7.15
N ASP A 23 -9.25 3.92 6.13
CA ASP A 23 -9.26 3.12 4.89
C ASP A 23 -7.98 3.27 4.03
N TYR A 24 -7.21 4.33 4.25
CA TYR A 24 -6.01 4.65 3.47
C TYR A 24 -4.76 4.86 4.34
N GLU A 25 -4.84 4.49 5.62
CA GLU A 25 -3.76 4.64 6.61
C GLU A 25 -2.45 3.99 6.16
N VAL A 26 -2.53 2.94 5.32
CA VAL A 26 -1.36 2.21 4.83
C VAL A 26 -0.35 3.10 4.10
N LEU A 27 -0.78 4.08 3.29
CA LEU A 27 0.16 4.96 2.56
C LEU A 27 0.87 5.94 3.50
N TRP A 28 0.19 6.39 4.55
CA TRP A 28 0.78 7.21 5.61
C TRP A 28 1.78 6.41 6.44
N VAL A 29 1.42 5.19 6.82
CA VAL A 29 2.26 4.28 7.61
C VAL A 29 3.53 3.90 6.85
N LEU A 30 3.46 3.69 5.54
CA LEU A 30 4.63 3.41 4.69
C LEU A 30 5.64 4.56 4.66
N ASN A 31 5.23 5.80 4.90
CA ASN A 31 6.11 6.97 4.96
C ASN A 31 6.77 7.17 6.33
N ASN A 32 6.36 6.43 7.35
CA ASN A 32 7.10 6.42 8.61
C ASN A 32 8.50 5.82 8.39
N LYS A 33 9.56 6.52 8.80
CA LYS A 33 10.95 6.09 8.57
C LYS A 33 11.25 4.65 9.05
N SER A 34 10.73 4.26 10.21
CA SER A 34 10.95 2.91 10.76
C SER A 34 10.23 1.85 9.93
N THR A 35 8.96 2.11 9.58
CA THR A 35 8.17 1.25 8.71
C THR A 35 8.80 1.14 7.33
N PHE A 36 9.19 2.26 6.72
CA PHE A 36 9.86 2.31 5.43
C PHE A 36 11.11 1.42 5.41
N ASN A 37 11.98 1.55 6.41
CA ASN A 37 13.17 0.72 6.52
C ASN A 37 12.80 -0.76 6.66
N THR A 38 11.84 -1.08 7.53
CA THR A 38 11.37 -2.47 7.74
C THR A 38 10.80 -3.09 6.47
N VAL A 39 9.97 -2.34 5.74
CA VAL A 39 9.35 -2.80 4.48
C VAL A 39 10.42 -2.99 3.41
N THR A 40 11.30 -2.01 3.23
CA THR A 40 12.36 -2.08 2.21
C THR A 40 13.38 -3.18 2.50
N ASP A 41 13.67 -3.46 3.77
CA ASP A 41 14.53 -4.58 4.19
C ASP A 41 13.84 -5.93 3.97
N TYR A 42 12.54 -6.04 4.31
CA TYR A 42 11.77 -7.28 4.11
C TYR A 42 11.68 -7.67 2.63
N VAL A 43 11.38 -6.70 1.76
CA VAL A 43 11.37 -6.92 0.32
C VAL A 43 12.78 -7.06 -0.26
N GLN A 44 13.83 -6.82 0.54
CA GLN A 44 15.23 -6.88 0.14
C GLN A 44 15.53 -5.92 -1.03
N ALA A 45 15.08 -4.67 -0.90
CA ALA A 45 15.34 -3.62 -1.87
C ALA A 45 16.83 -3.24 -1.87
N THR A 46 17.42 -3.07 -3.06
CA THR A 46 18.76 -2.49 -3.20
C THR A 46 18.75 -1.02 -2.78
N PRO A 47 19.91 -0.39 -2.48
CA PRO A 47 19.97 1.03 -2.16
C PRO A 47 19.28 1.94 -3.19
N ALA A 48 19.47 1.65 -4.49
CA ALA A 48 18.81 2.38 -5.57
C ALA A 48 17.28 2.17 -5.57
N GLN A 49 16.81 0.94 -5.34
CA GLN A 49 15.37 0.68 -5.21
C GLN A 49 14.80 1.40 -3.99
N LYS A 50 15.52 1.46 -2.86
CA LYS A 50 15.08 2.17 -1.66
C LYS A 50 14.84 3.66 -1.95
N GLU A 51 15.76 4.32 -2.63
CA GLU A 51 15.59 5.72 -3.02
C GLU A 51 14.32 5.93 -3.86
N GLN A 52 14.12 5.11 -4.90
CA GLN A 52 12.93 5.19 -5.74
C GLN A 52 11.63 4.90 -4.97
N LEU A 53 11.64 3.90 -4.08
CA LEU A 53 10.49 3.57 -3.24
C LEU A 53 10.15 4.70 -2.27
N GLY A 54 11.15 5.40 -1.73
CA GLY A 54 10.93 6.57 -0.88
C GLY A 54 10.13 7.64 -1.60
N ASN A 55 10.52 7.97 -2.83
CA ASN A 55 9.80 8.95 -3.66
C ASN A 55 8.38 8.49 -3.97
N ILE A 56 8.19 7.23 -4.38
CA ILE A 56 6.87 6.68 -4.68
C ILE A 56 5.95 6.72 -3.46
N PHE A 57 6.47 6.36 -2.29
CA PHE A 57 5.68 6.34 -1.06
C PHE A 57 5.27 7.76 -0.68
N TYR A 58 6.20 8.72 -0.74
CA TYR A 58 5.92 10.13 -0.49
C TYR A 58 4.85 10.67 -1.46
N ASP A 59 5.05 10.51 -2.76
CA ASP A 59 4.12 10.99 -3.79
C ASP A 59 2.73 10.38 -3.65
N SER A 60 2.66 9.09 -3.29
CA SER A 60 1.38 8.42 -3.06
C SER A 60 0.65 8.94 -1.81
N ALA A 61 1.38 9.32 -0.76
CA ALA A 61 0.78 9.91 0.44
C ALA A 61 0.30 11.34 0.20
N GLU A 62 1.06 12.17 -0.53
CA GLU A 62 0.60 13.51 -0.91
C GLU A 62 -0.64 13.44 -1.82
N LYS A 63 -0.67 12.54 -2.80
CA LYS A 63 -1.88 12.32 -3.63
C LYS A 63 -3.09 11.90 -2.80
N LEU A 64 -2.88 11.05 -1.80
CA LEU A 64 -3.93 10.63 -0.89
C LEU A 64 -4.42 11.80 -0.03
N LYS A 65 -3.50 12.59 0.51
CA LYS A 65 -3.80 13.77 1.33
C LYS A 65 -4.70 14.74 0.58
N ASP A 66 -4.33 15.08 -0.66
CA ASP A 66 -5.11 16.00 -1.50
C ASP A 66 -6.52 15.44 -1.74
N ALA A 67 -6.61 14.16 -2.11
CA ALA A 67 -7.90 13.51 -2.33
C ALA A 67 -8.78 13.48 -1.07
N LEU A 68 -8.20 13.28 0.11
CA LEU A 68 -8.93 13.30 1.38
C LEU A 68 -9.42 14.71 1.75
N GLN A 69 -8.62 15.75 1.47
CA GLN A 69 -9.04 17.15 1.66
C GLN A 69 -10.26 17.50 0.79
N ASP A 70 -10.30 16.96 -0.42
CA ASP A 70 -11.37 17.19 -1.39
C ASP A 70 -12.56 16.22 -1.25
N ASN A 71 -12.51 15.27 -0.30
CA ASN A 71 -13.46 14.15 -0.18
C ASN A 71 -13.59 13.32 -1.48
N ASP A 72 -12.54 13.25 -2.29
CA ASP A 72 -12.47 12.55 -3.56
C ASP A 72 -12.11 11.05 -3.36
N LYS A 73 -13.14 10.20 -3.43
CA LYS A 73 -12.97 8.73 -3.31
C LYS A 73 -12.10 8.17 -4.44
N GLU A 74 -12.31 8.68 -5.64
CA GLU A 74 -11.64 8.18 -6.83
C GLU A 74 -10.17 8.60 -6.80
N GLY A 75 -9.89 9.83 -6.35
CA GLY A 75 -8.55 10.33 -6.08
C GLY A 75 -7.80 9.48 -5.05
N ALA A 76 -8.45 9.13 -3.93
CA ALA A 76 -7.84 8.31 -2.89
C ALA A 76 -7.52 6.89 -3.42
N TRP A 77 -8.41 6.31 -4.22
CA TRP A 77 -8.14 5.05 -4.92
C TRP A 77 -6.99 5.18 -5.93
N LYS A 78 -6.95 6.26 -6.72
CA LYS A 78 -5.87 6.53 -7.68
C LYS A 78 -4.51 6.69 -6.98
N ALA A 79 -4.46 7.24 -5.77
CA ALA A 79 -3.24 7.34 -4.98
C ALA A 79 -2.68 5.95 -4.61
N LEU A 80 -3.56 5.03 -4.19
CA LEU A 80 -3.19 3.63 -3.93
C LEU A 80 -2.76 2.90 -5.21
N ALA A 81 -3.52 3.07 -6.30
CA ALA A 81 -3.18 2.48 -7.60
C ALA A 81 -1.83 2.98 -8.12
N PHE A 82 -1.54 4.27 -7.96
CA PHE A 82 -0.25 4.88 -8.29
C PHE A 82 0.88 4.21 -7.51
N ASN A 83 0.73 4.04 -6.19
CA ASN A 83 1.73 3.35 -5.37
C ASN A 83 2.00 1.93 -5.90
N LEU A 84 0.95 1.12 -6.05
CA LEU A 84 1.07 -0.27 -6.49
C LEU A 84 1.72 -0.40 -7.87
N ALA A 85 1.36 0.47 -8.81
CA ALA A 85 1.90 0.44 -10.17
C ALA A 85 3.37 0.84 -10.22
N ASN A 86 3.76 1.91 -9.52
CA ASN A 86 5.14 2.39 -9.52
C ASN A 86 6.06 1.50 -8.68
N THR A 87 5.60 0.95 -7.55
CA THR A 87 6.39 -0.05 -6.81
C THR A 87 6.64 -1.31 -7.66
N LYS A 88 5.70 -1.70 -8.52
CA LYS A 88 5.87 -2.83 -9.46
C LYS A 88 6.92 -2.56 -10.55
N SER A 89 7.11 -1.32 -10.97
CA SER A 89 8.13 -0.98 -11.98
C SER A 89 9.54 -0.93 -11.40
N VAL A 90 9.67 -0.66 -10.09
CA VAL A 90 10.95 -0.61 -9.36
C VAL A 90 11.39 -1.98 -8.86
N LEU A 91 10.46 -2.77 -8.33
CA LEU A 91 10.76 -4.07 -7.72
C LEU A 91 10.74 -5.20 -8.74
N SER A 92 11.63 -6.18 -8.56
CA SER A 92 11.50 -7.46 -9.27
C SER A 92 10.20 -8.17 -8.88
N ALA A 93 9.74 -9.11 -9.71
CA ALA A 93 8.51 -9.84 -9.44
C ALA A 93 8.49 -10.55 -8.08
N GLN A 94 9.64 -11.02 -7.58
CA GLN A 94 9.73 -11.66 -6.26
C GLN A 94 9.63 -10.64 -5.12
N GLN A 95 10.35 -9.52 -5.23
CA GLN A 95 10.29 -8.43 -4.26
C GLN A 95 8.89 -7.80 -4.21
N TYR A 96 8.24 -7.63 -5.37
CA TYR A 96 6.89 -7.11 -5.45
C TYR A 96 5.85 -8.04 -4.80
N ARG A 97 6.01 -9.36 -4.93
CA ARG A 97 5.15 -10.32 -4.20
C ARG A 97 5.30 -10.19 -2.68
N LYS A 98 6.52 -9.97 -2.18
CA LYS A 98 6.77 -9.69 -0.75
C LYS A 98 6.11 -8.38 -0.32
N TYR A 99 6.18 -7.35 -1.15
CA TYR A 99 5.52 -6.07 -0.90
C TYR A 99 4.00 -6.24 -0.74
N LEU A 100 3.35 -6.94 -1.69
CA LEU A 100 1.92 -7.24 -1.61
C LEU A 100 1.55 -8.08 -0.37
N ALA A 101 2.42 -8.99 0.07
CA ALA A 101 2.19 -9.78 1.28
C ALA A 101 2.13 -8.90 2.54
N ILE A 102 2.98 -7.88 2.65
CA ILE A 102 2.93 -6.91 3.75
C ILE A 102 1.60 -6.15 3.73
N LEU A 103 1.22 -5.59 2.57
CA LEU A 103 -0.02 -4.82 2.45
C LEU A 103 -1.25 -5.66 2.83
N ASN A 104 -1.28 -6.92 2.38
CA ASN A 104 -2.37 -7.84 2.70
C ASN A 104 -2.40 -8.21 4.19
N ALA A 105 -1.24 -8.37 4.83
CA ALA A 105 -1.15 -8.64 6.27
C ALA A 105 -1.63 -7.44 7.10
N THR A 106 -1.20 -6.22 6.73
CA THR A 106 -1.68 -4.99 7.36
C THR A 106 -3.19 -4.85 7.20
N TYR A 107 -3.74 -5.10 6.00
CA TYR A 107 -5.18 -5.07 5.78
C TYR A 107 -5.94 -6.08 6.64
N GLN A 108 -5.48 -7.34 6.70
CA GLN A 108 -6.10 -8.37 7.54
C GLN A 108 -6.03 -8.02 9.04
N GLN A 109 -4.93 -7.41 9.49
CA GLN A 109 -4.81 -6.94 10.86
C GLN A 109 -5.78 -5.78 11.14
N THR A 110 -5.93 -4.80 10.25
CA THR A 110 -6.88 -3.69 10.43
C THR A 110 -8.33 -4.18 10.44
N GLN A 111 -8.67 -5.18 9.61
CA GLN A 111 -9.98 -5.84 9.65
C GLN A 111 -10.15 -6.73 10.92
N GLY A 112 -9.07 -7.38 11.35
CA GLY A 112 -9.00 -8.29 12.50
C GLY A 112 -9.05 -7.60 13.87
N VAL A 113 -8.51 -6.38 13.98
CA VAL A 113 -8.55 -5.55 15.19
C VAL A 113 -9.99 -5.12 15.53
N LEU A 114 -10.93 -5.19 14.58
CA LEU A 114 -12.37 -5.02 14.83
C LEU A 114 -13.09 -6.31 15.26
N VAL A 115 -12.45 -7.49 15.13
CA VAL A 115 -13.03 -8.79 15.56
C VAL A 115 -12.47 -9.25 16.91
N ALA A 116 -11.47 -8.55 17.44
CA ALA A 116 -11.01 -8.70 18.82
C ALA A 116 -11.83 -7.82 19.78
N ASN A 117 -13.15 -7.99 19.76
CA ASN A 117 -14.04 -7.74 20.89
C ASN A 117 -15.08 -8.87 20.85
N LYS A 118 -14.78 -9.95 21.57
CA LYS A 118 -15.74 -10.98 21.96
C LYS A 118 -16.07 -10.79 23.43
#